data_AF-A0A3B9SFB0-F1
#
_entry.id   AF-A0A3B9SFB0-F1
#
_cell.length_a   1.000
_cell.length_b   1.000
_cell.length_c   1.000
_cell.angle_alpha   90.00
_cell.angle_beta   90.00
_cell.angle_gamma   90.00
#
_symmetry.space_group_name_H-M   'P 1'
#
loop_
_entity.id
_entity.type
_entity.pdbx_description
1 polymer ?
#
loop_
_entity_poly.entity_id
_entity_poly.type
_entity_poly.pdbx_seq_one_letter_code
_entity_poly.pdbx_strand_id
1 'polypeptide(L)'
;MDETRKHHIRLALMFGAYIFLHTTILLLANRESNGHISAVLEENLYYIHMTFMILGLLSFTPINRLTKGKTKPFDVFSLVLLAVGVAFLYTVKQAWVFVGIGSAAVFCLGYLGAAVYWHMSMETVTGSRTGLVMGIGCGAAYTLQYFFEGHGLSPVLPIIIAFAFAALGFALPKCDEVPRVTENNTDNGNINKKLICAVTIASGLIFFNSFFNGYIHHLQIQSNFEQIDAYAWPRLMLVPVYIVFGLLGDVKHGKYIPIASLCMGLVTLLHSVLTESETAYWINMCLFYFGIASAASYFSIVFWNIAPKTRFPELWASVGRTIDALSVIILGLLKFSSLPTAAVLALNIAVIAVLIITMAINNDFNFYMREITPSETKMTSEEAMKILQRRYSLTPSEMKVTRELLLTDDKQSEIAERLSIKVGTVQFHASNIYRKSGAENRAALARIFNSIIEKTDIQT
;
A
#
# COMPACT_ATOMS: atom_id res chain seq x y z
N MET A 1 15.46 -24.78 -6.78
CA MET A 1 14.86 -23.47 -6.51
C MET A 1 13.39 -23.71 -6.16
N ASP A 2 12.99 -23.36 -4.94
CA ASP A 2 11.64 -23.61 -4.39
C ASP A 2 10.54 -22.99 -5.29
N GLU A 3 9.43 -23.70 -5.49
CA GLU A 3 8.33 -23.29 -6.40
C GLU A 3 7.71 -21.94 -5.96
N THR A 4 7.69 -21.69 -4.66
CA THR A 4 7.27 -20.39 -4.08
C THR A 4 8.18 -19.25 -4.52
N ARG A 5 9.50 -19.48 -4.61
CA ARG A 5 10.48 -18.46 -5.03
C ARG A 5 10.34 -18.16 -6.52
N LYS A 6 10.13 -19.19 -7.36
CA LYS A 6 9.85 -19.01 -8.80
C LYS A 6 8.60 -18.16 -9.03
N HIS A 7 7.55 -18.41 -8.26
CA HIS A 7 6.30 -17.66 -8.34
C HIS A 7 6.50 -16.16 -8.02
N HIS A 8 7.16 -15.82 -6.91
CA HIS A 8 7.43 -14.42 -6.55
C HIS A 8 8.32 -13.71 -7.59
N ILE A 9 9.31 -14.42 -8.15
CA ILE A 9 10.17 -13.87 -9.23
C ILE A 9 9.33 -13.56 -10.47
N ARG A 10 8.40 -14.45 -10.85
CA ARG A 10 7.50 -14.23 -11.99
C ARG A 10 6.63 -12.99 -11.77
N LEU A 11 6.04 -12.82 -10.57
CA LEU A 11 5.23 -11.64 -10.26
C LEU A 11 6.04 -10.35 -10.27
N ALA A 12 7.26 -10.38 -9.72
CA ALA A 12 8.15 -9.21 -9.72
C ALA A 12 8.56 -8.83 -11.15
N LEU A 13 8.82 -9.83 -12.00
CA LEU A 13 9.11 -9.64 -13.41
C LEU A 13 7.89 -9.07 -14.16
N MET A 14 6.70 -9.62 -13.95
CA MET A 14 5.46 -9.14 -14.57
C MET A 14 5.19 -7.67 -14.22
N PHE A 15 5.20 -7.36 -12.92
CA PHE A 15 4.92 -6.01 -12.46
C PHE A 15 6.03 -5.03 -12.85
N GLY A 16 7.30 -5.40 -12.68
CA GLY A 16 8.44 -4.57 -13.07
C GLY A 16 8.50 -4.29 -14.57
N ALA A 17 8.29 -5.30 -15.42
CA ALA A 17 8.23 -5.11 -16.87
C ALA A 17 7.08 -4.19 -17.28
N TYR A 18 5.90 -4.35 -16.67
CA TYR A 18 4.78 -3.43 -16.89
C TYR A 18 5.11 -2.00 -16.45
N ILE A 19 5.67 -1.80 -15.25
CA ILE A 19 6.01 -0.46 -14.76
C ILE A 19 7.03 0.21 -15.67
N PHE A 20 8.05 -0.51 -16.12
CA PHE A 20 9.04 0.00 -17.07
C PHE A 20 8.39 0.41 -18.40
N LEU A 21 7.59 -0.48 -19.01
CA LEU A 21 6.86 -0.15 -20.23
C LEU A 21 5.91 1.04 -20.02
N HIS A 22 5.22 1.09 -18.89
CA HIS A 22 4.29 2.15 -18.56
C HIS A 22 4.98 3.52 -18.49
N THR A 23 6.09 3.61 -17.76
CA THR A 23 6.78 4.89 -17.58
C THR A 23 7.53 5.31 -18.84
N THR A 24 8.11 4.38 -19.59
CA THR A 24 8.83 4.67 -20.84
C THR A 24 7.90 5.02 -21.99
N ILE A 25 6.77 4.32 -22.16
CA ILE A 25 5.82 4.61 -23.25
C ILE A 25 5.11 5.94 -23.00
N LEU A 26 4.73 6.21 -21.75
CA LEU A 26 4.12 7.50 -21.40
C LEU A 26 5.11 8.64 -21.62
N LEU A 27 6.40 8.45 -21.29
CA LEU A 27 7.44 9.40 -21.62
C LEU A 27 7.56 9.59 -23.14
N LEU A 28 7.70 8.51 -23.90
CA LEU A 28 7.86 8.56 -25.36
C LEU A 28 6.70 9.29 -26.03
N ALA A 29 5.46 8.97 -25.62
CA ALA A 29 4.26 9.59 -26.16
C ALA A 29 4.16 11.09 -25.85
N ASN A 30 4.77 11.56 -24.75
CA ASN A 30 4.74 12.97 -24.33
C ASN A 30 6.00 13.77 -24.68
N ARG A 31 7.16 13.14 -24.84
CA ARG A 31 8.44 13.81 -25.15
C ARG A 31 8.66 13.93 -26.65
N GLU A 32 8.33 12.88 -27.41
CA GLU A 32 8.50 12.87 -28.86
C GLU A 32 7.40 13.68 -29.60
N SER A 33 6.38 14.17 -28.88
CA SER A 33 5.46 15.17 -29.43
C SER A 33 6.13 16.53 -29.64
N ASN A 34 7.22 16.80 -28.92
CA ASN A 34 7.96 18.05 -29.02
C ASN A 34 8.55 18.21 -30.43
N GLY A 35 8.22 19.33 -31.09
CA GLY A 35 8.62 19.62 -32.48
C GLY A 35 7.68 19.08 -33.57
N HIS A 36 6.73 18.19 -33.24
CA HIS A 36 5.70 17.71 -34.18
C HIS A 36 4.37 18.46 -34.05
N ILE A 37 4.12 19.10 -32.91
CA ILE A 37 2.83 19.65 -32.50
C ILE A 37 3.01 21.05 -31.89
N SER A 38 2.00 21.91 -31.92
CA SER A 38 2.03 23.22 -31.26
C SER A 38 2.01 23.09 -29.73
N ALA A 39 2.67 24.00 -29.00
CA ALA A 39 2.76 23.95 -27.54
C ALA A 39 1.41 23.84 -26.81
N VAL A 40 0.35 24.47 -27.36
CA VAL A 40 -1.02 24.38 -26.81
C VAL A 40 -1.61 22.98 -26.97
N LEU A 41 -1.33 22.30 -28.08
CA LEU A 41 -1.81 20.94 -28.30
C LEU A 41 -0.96 19.92 -27.53
N GLU A 42 0.31 20.20 -27.24
CA GLU A 42 1.18 19.37 -26.41
C GLU A 42 0.70 19.31 -24.95
N GLU A 43 0.33 20.45 -24.35
CA GLU A 43 -0.26 20.48 -23.01
C GLU A 43 -1.57 19.68 -22.94
N ASN A 44 -2.41 19.82 -23.97
CA ASN A 44 -3.67 19.08 -24.06
C ASN A 44 -3.47 17.59 -24.37
N LEU A 45 -2.40 17.21 -25.07
CA LEU A 45 -2.09 15.83 -25.42
C LEU A 45 -1.85 14.98 -24.18
N TYR A 46 -1.21 15.53 -23.15
CA TYR A 46 -1.02 14.84 -21.88
C TYR A 46 -2.36 14.45 -21.23
N TYR A 47 -3.35 15.37 -21.22
CA TYR A 47 -4.69 15.09 -20.70
C TYR A 47 -5.47 14.09 -21.57
N ILE A 48 -5.28 14.15 -22.90
CA ILE A 48 -5.84 13.16 -23.83
C ILE A 48 -5.29 11.78 -23.52
N HIS A 49 -3.97 11.63 -23.40
CA HIS A 49 -3.33 10.36 -23.05
C HIS A 49 -3.85 9.82 -21.71
N MET A 50 -3.97 10.65 -20.67
CA MET A 50 -4.55 10.23 -19.39
C MET A 50 -6.01 9.78 -19.51
N THR A 51 -6.79 10.41 -20.38
CA THR A 51 -8.17 9.99 -20.66
C THR A 51 -8.22 8.60 -21.29
N PHE A 52 -7.39 8.35 -22.30
CA PHE A 52 -7.28 7.02 -22.93
C PHE A 52 -6.72 5.96 -21.97
N MET A 53 -5.81 6.33 -21.07
CA MET A 53 -5.32 5.45 -20.00
C MET A 53 -6.48 4.99 -19.10
N ILE A 54 -7.33 5.92 -18.65
CA ILE A 54 -8.51 5.62 -17.83
C ILE A 54 -9.49 4.70 -18.58
N LEU A 55 -9.78 5.01 -19.84
CA LEU A 55 -10.65 4.16 -20.67
C LEU A 55 -10.08 2.74 -20.82
N GLY A 56 -8.77 2.62 -21.00
CA GLY A 56 -8.06 1.35 -21.02
C GLY A 56 -8.23 0.57 -19.72
N LEU A 57 -7.94 1.21 -18.59
CA LEU A 57 -8.07 0.61 -17.25
C LEU A 57 -9.51 0.11 -16.99
N LEU A 58 -10.51 0.93 -17.34
CA LEU A 58 -11.93 0.59 -17.14
C LEU A 58 -12.41 -0.53 -18.08
N SER A 59 -11.85 -0.63 -19.29
CA SER A 59 -12.25 -1.62 -20.29
C SER A 59 -11.92 -3.07 -19.90
N PHE A 60 -10.95 -3.28 -19.00
CA PHE A 60 -10.57 -4.62 -18.54
C PHE A 60 -11.70 -5.32 -17.78
N THR A 61 -12.40 -4.62 -16.90
CA THR A 61 -13.47 -5.18 -16.05
C THR A 61 -14.60 -5.86 -16.86
N PRO A 62 -15.24 -5.20 -17.85
CA PRO A 62 -16.26 -5.84 -18.67
C PRO A 62 -15.68 -7.00 -19.50
N ILE A 63 -14.48 -6.87 -20.05
CA ILE A 63 -13.84 -7.94 -20.84
C ILE A 63 -13.57 -9.18 -19.97
N ASN A 64 -13.05 -9.02 -18.76
CA ASN A 64 -12.83 -10.14 -17.83
C ASN A 64 -14.12 -10.86 -17.47
N ARG A 65 -15.22 -10.12 -17.33
CA ARG A 65 -16.54 -10.70 -17.02
C ARG A 65 -17.15 -11.42 -18.20
N LEU A 66 -17.11 -10.83 -19.39
CA LEU A 66 -17.61 -11.42 -20.62
C LEU A 66 -16.85 -12.72 -20.98
N THR A 67 -15.53 -12.74 -20.75
CA THR A 67 -14.67 -13.91 -21.00
C THR A 67 -14.65 -14.90 -19.85
N LYS A 68 -15.38 -14.63 -18.75
CA LYS A 68 -15.39 -15.44 -17.52
C LYS A 68 -13.97 -15.73 -16.97
N GLY A 69 -13.07 -14.75 -17.03
CA GLY A 69 -11.69 -14.90 -16.57
C GLY A 69 -10.68 -15.34 -17.63
N LYS A 70 -11.11 -15.62 -18.86
CA LYS A 70 -10.22 -16.04 -19.97
C LYS A 70 -9.73 -14.83 -20.79
N THR A 71 -9.01 -13.91 -20.15
CA THR A 71 -8.56 -12.64 -20.76
C THR A 71 -7.29 -12.78 -21.60
N LYS A 72 -6.52 -13.86 -21.43
CA LYS A 72 -5.24 -14.07 -22.11
C LYS A 72 -5.18 -13.70 -23.60
N PRO A 73 -6.14 -14.09 -24.48
CA PRO A 73 -6.09 -13.68 -25.88
C PRO A 73 -6.19 -12.16 -26.06
N PHE A 74 -6.98 -11.47 -25.24
CA PHE A 74 -7.08 -10.02 -25.23
C PHE A 74 -5.83 -9.36 -24.65
N ASP A 75 -5.25 -9.94 -23.59
CA ASP A 75 -3.99 -9.47 -23.01
C ASP A 75 -2.84 -9.54 -24.03
N VAL A 76 -2.71 -10.68 -24.73
CA VAL A 76 -1.70 -10.85 -25.79
C VAL A 76 -1.98 -9.92 -26.97
N PHE A 77 -3.23 -9.78 -27.40
CA PHE A 77 -3.61 -8.86 -28.48
C PHE A 77 -3.26 -7.41 -28.12
N SER A 78 -3.58 -6.98 -26.90
CA SER A 78 -3.25 -5.64 -26.40
C SER A 78 -1.74 -5.42 -26.32
N LEU A 79 -0.99 -6.44 -25.88
CA LEU A 79 0.49 -6.41 -25.83
C LEU A 79 1.11 -6.23 -27.22
N VAL A 80 0.62 -6.99 -28.21
CA VAL A 80 1.10 -6.88 -29.60
C VAL A 80 0.74 -5.52 -30.19
N LEU A 81 -0.50 -5.05 -29.99
CA LEU A 81 -0.95 -3.76 -30.49
C LEU A 81 -0.14 -2.61 -29.86
N LEU A 82 0.17 -2.71 -28.57
CA LEU A 82 1.04 -1.76 -27.88
C LEU A 82 2.46 -1.76 -28.46
N ALA A 83 3.07 -2.94 -28.67
CA ALA A 83 4.41 -3.05 -29.23
C ALA A 83 4.49 -2.46 -30.64
N VAL A 84 3.48 -2.73 -31.48
CA VAL A 84 3.35 -2.15 -32.82
C VAL A 84 3.18 -0.64 -32.74
N GLY A 85 2.31 -0.15 -31.86
CA GLY A 85 2.09 1.28 -31.64
C GLY A 85 3.38 2.02 -31.26
N VAL A 86 4.15 1.47 -30.31
CA VAL A 86 5.45 2.03 -29.90
C VAL A 86 6.45 2.05 -31.05
N ALA A 87 6.53 0.99 -31.86
CA ALA A 87 7.39 0.98 -33.04
C ALA A 87 7.01 2.07 -34.05
N PHE A 88 5.71 2.32 -34.24
CA PHE A 88 5.24 3.41 -35.11
C PHE A 88 5.55 4.80 -34.55
N LEU A 89 5.48 5.01 -33.23
CA LEU A 89 5.80 6.30 -32.61
C LEU A 89 7.21 6.79 -32.95
N TYR A 90 8.18 5.89 -33.17
CA TYR A 90 9.54 6.26 -33.62
C TYR A 90 9.64 6.71 -35.09
N THR A 91 8.64 6.40 -35.91
CA THR A 91 8.71 6.57 -37.37
C THR A 91 7.78 7.66 -37.91
N VAL A 92 6.70 7.95 -37.19
CA VAL A 92 5.64 8.84 -37.64
C VAL A 92 6.01 10.29 -37.35
N LYS A 93 6.09 11.10 -38.42
CA LYS A 93 6.34 12.56 -38.34
C LYS A 93 5.08 13.41 -38.43
N GLN A 94 3.94 12.81 -38.78
CA GLN A 94 2.69 13.55 -38.96
C GLN A 94 1.93 13.69 -37.62
N ALA A 95 1.71 14.93 -37.19
CA ALA A 95 1.08 15.29 -35.91
C ALA A 95 -0.18 14.48 -35.55
N TRP A 96 -1.21 14.51 -36.40
CA TRP A 96 -2.49 13.85 -36.11
C TRP A 96 -2.39 12.32 -36.06
N VAL A 97 -1.51 11.74 -36.87
CA VAL A 97 -1.25 10.29 -36.87
C VAL A 97 -0.51 9.91 -35.59
N PHE A 98 0.45 10.72 -35.15
CA PHE A 98 1.15 10.54 -33.89
C PHE A 98 0.18 10.57 -32.69
N VAL A 99 -0.71 11.56 -32.62
CA VAL A 99 -1.73 11.66 -31.55
C VAL A 99 -2.63 10.44 -31.53
N GLY A 100 -3.10 9.98 -32.69
CA GLY A 100 -3.97 8.80 -32.79
C GLY A 100 -3.27 7.51 -32.33
N ILE A 101 -2.04 7.28 -32.78
CA ILE A 101 -1.26 6.08 -32.42
C ILE A 101 -0.85 6.14 -30.95
N GLY A 102 -0.40 7.29 -30.45
CA GLY A 102 -0.05 7.51 -29.04
C GLY A 102 -1.24 7.24 -28.12
N SER A 103 -2.41 7.77 -28.47
CA SER A 103 -3.65 7.53 -27.71
C SER A 103 -4.05 6.06 -27.72
N ALA A 104 -3.96 5.37 -28.86
CA ALA A 104 -4.26 3.94 -28.96
C ALA A 104 -3.26 3.07 -28.16
N ALA A 105 -1.97 3.43 -28.19
CA ALA A 105 -0.94 2.78 -27.39
C ALA A 105 -1.21 2.97 -25.89
N VAL A 106 -1.50 4.20 -25.46
CA VAL A 106 -1.82 4.49 -24.05
C VAL A 106 -3.09 3.79 -23.59
N PHE A 107 -4.10 3.63 -24.45
CA PHE A 107 -5.28 2.80 -24.15
C PHE A 107 -4.91 1.33 -23.90
N CYS A 108 -4.09 0.73 -24.78
CA CYS A 108 -3.62 -0.65 -24.62
C CYS A 108 -2.79 -0.82 -23.35
N LEU A 109 -1.95 0.17 -23.05
CA LEU A 109 -1.17 0.22 -21.83
C LEU A 109 -2.08 0.25 -20.59
N GLY A 110 -3.17 1.03 -20.61
CA GLY A 110 -4.17 1.06 -19.55
C GLY A 110 -4.88 -0.29 -19.37
N TYR A 111 -5.27 -0.94 -20.45
CA TYR A 111 -5.88 -2.28 -20.42
C TYR A 111 -4.95 -3.33 -19.78
N LEU A 112 -3.70 -3.40 -20.26
CA LEU A 112 -2.67 -4.29 -19.70
C LEU A 112 -2.35 -3.96 -18.25
N GLY A 113 -2.37 -2.69 -17.88
CA GLY A 113 -2.24 -2.24 -16.51
C GLY A 113 -3.31 -2.85 -15.62
N ALA A 114 -4.59 -2.71 -15.98
CA ALA A 114 -5.65 -3.31 -15.19
C ALA A 114 -5.52 -4.84 -15.08
N ALA A 115 -5.10 -5.52 -16.16
CA ALA A 115 -4.83 -6.96 -16.14
C ALA A 115 -3.72 -7.33 -15.14
N VAL A 116 -2.57 -6.64 -15.21
CA VAL A 116 -1.43 -6.86 -14.30
C VAL A 116 -1.81 -6.56 -12.85
N TYR A 117 -2.49 -5.44 -12.60
CA TYR A 117 -2.95 -5.06 -11.26
C TYR A 117 -3.95 -6.08 -10.69
N TRP A 118 -4.88 -6.58 -11.51
CA TRP A 118 -5.81 -7.62 -11.10
C TRP A 118 -5.07 -8.93 -10.78
N HIS A 119 -4.17 -9.39 -11.63
CA HIS A 119 -3.36 -10.58 -11.37
C HIS A 119 -2.51 -10.45 -10.10
N MET A 120 -1.88 -9.28 -9.90
CA MET A 120 -1.17 -8.97 -8.67
C MET A 120 -2.12 -9.11 -7.47
N SER A 121 -3.31 -8.52 -7.52
CA SER A 121 -4.27 -8.61 -6.40
C SER A 121 -4.77 -10.02 -6.11
N MET A 122 -4.93 -10.89 -7.12
CA MET A 122 -5.48 -12.25 -6.93
C MET A 122 -4.44 -13.25 -6.43
N GLU A 123 -3.22 -13.21 -6.98
CA GLU A 123 -2.14 -14.15 -6.63
C GLU A 123 -1.58 -13.85 -5.23
N THR A 124 -1.65 -12.59 -4.82
CA THR A 124 -1.13 -12.11 -3.54
C THR A 124 -2.01 -12.42 -2.33
N VAL A 125 -3.27 -12.84 -2.55
CA VAL A 125 -4.14 -13.34 -1.47
C VAL A 125 -3.52 -14.54 -0.75
N THR A 126 -2.66 -15.29 -1.45
CA THR A 126 -2.07 -16.55 -0.96
C THR A 126 -0.68 -16.40 -0.35
N GLY A 127 -0.02 -15.24 -0.47
CA GLY A 127 1.39 -15.06 -0.15
C GLY A 127 1.72 -13.83 0.71
N SER A 128 2.68 -13.98 1.64
CA SER A 128 3.09 -12.94 2.61
C SER A 128 4.07 -11.89 2.06
N ARG A 129 4.32 -11.81 0.73
CA ARG A 129 5.45 -11.02 0.15
C ARG A 129 5.07 -10.06 -0.98
N THR A 130 3.82 -9.63 -1.00
CA THR A 130 3.25 -8.75 -2.03
C THR A 130 3.96 -7.41 -2.14
N GLY A 131 4.24 -6.79 -1.00
CA GLY A 131 4.91 -5.52 -0.93
C GLY A 131 6.35 -5.64 -1.43
N LEU A 132 7.10 -6.66 -1.03
CA LEU A 132 8.47 -6.87 -1.51
C LEU A 132 8.52 -7.11 -3.03
N VAL A 133 7.59 -7.91 -3.57
CA VAL A 133 7.48 -8.15 -5.02
C VAL A 133 7.23 -6.83 -5.77
N MET A 134 6.31 -6.00 -5.28
CA MET A 134 6.05 -4.68 -5.82
C MET A 134 7.30 -3.78 -5.76
N GLY A 135 7.95 -3.74 -4.59
CA GLY A 135 9.11 -2.90 -4.33
C GLY A 135 10.31 -3.23 -5.20
N ILE A 136 10.63 -4.52 -5.34
CA ILE A 136 11.70 -5.00 -6.23
C ILE A 136 11.35 -4.73 -7.70
N GLY A 137 10.11 -5.01 -8.12
CA GLY A 137 9.65 -4.77 -9.49
C GLY A 137 9.75 -3.29 -9.89
N CYS A 138 9.21 -2.39 -9.06
CA CYS A 138 9.33 -0.95 -9.26
C CYS A 138 10.78 -0.47 -9.21
N GLY A 139 11.56 -0.92 -8.21
CA GLY A 139 12.96 -0.53 -8.06
C GLY A 139 13.79 -0.90 -9.29
N ALA A 140 13.63 -2.12 -9.81
CA ALA A 140 14.27 -2.56 -11.04
C ALA A 140 13.82 -1.73 -12.25
N ALA A 141 12.51 -1.50 -12.40
CA ALA A 141 11.94 -0.73 -13.50
C ALA A 141 12.49 0.70 -13.57
N TYR A 142 12.47 1.44 -12.46
CA TYR A 142 12.95 2.83 -12.43
C TYR A 142 14.47 2.94 -12.52
N THR A 143 15.22 1.95 -12.01
CA THR A 143 16.67 1.88 -12.22
C THR A 143 16.98 1.68 -13.70
N LEU A 144 16.32 0.72 -14.35
CA LEU A 144 16.45 0.46 -15.78
C LEU A 144 16.10 1.73 -16.58
N GLN A 145 14.96 2.33 -16.28
CA GLN A 145 14.50 3.55 -16.93
C GLN A 145 15.53 4.68 -16.85
N TYR A 146 16.06 4.96 -15.65
CA TYR A 146 17.04 6.03 -15.45
C TYR A 146 18.31 5.84 -16.30
N PHE A 147 18.85 4.61 -16.36
CA PHE A 147 20.07 4.34 -17.13
C PHE A 147 19.85 4.47 -18.65
N PHE A 148 18.71 4.00 -19.16
CA PHE A 148 18.48 3.96 -20.61
C PHE A 148 17.88 5.24 -21.19
N GLU A 149 17.18 6.04 -20.38
CA GLU A 149 16.63 7.33 -20.82
C GLU A 149 17.55 8.52 -20.45
N GLY A 150 18.28 8.45 -19.33
CA GLY A 150 19.05 9.58 -18.80
C GLY A 150 20.46 9.78 -19.39
N HIS A 151 21.04 8.76 -20.05
CA HIS A 151 22.46 8.80 -20.49
C HIS A 151 22.66 8.73 -22.01
N GLY A 152 21.63 9.03 -22.82
CA GLY A 152 21.79 9.11 -24.27
C GLY A 152 22.04 7.76 -24.98
N LEU A 153 21.75 6.63 -24.33
CA LEU A 153 21.78 5.27 -24.91
C LEU A 153 20.55 5.00 -25.81
N SER A 154 20.12 6.02 -26.56
CA SER A 154 18.92 5.98 -27.42
C SER A 154 18.86 4.82 -28.42
N PRO A 155 19.97 4.31 -29.03
CA PRO A 155 19.85 3.18 -29.96
C PRO A 155 19.56 1.84 -29.25
N VAL A 156 19.84 1.73 -27.95
CA VAL A 156 19.63 0.48 -27.19
C VAL A 156 18.22 0.43 -26.59
N LEU A 157 17.58 1.59 -26.40
CA LEU A 157 16.26 1.69 -25.78
C LEU A 157 15.18 0.83 -26.48
N PRO A 158 15.05 0.80 -27.83
CA PRO A 158 14.08 -0.06 -28.51
C PRO A 158 14.30 -1.55 -28.25
N ILE A 159 15.57 -1.98 -28.15
CA ILE A 159 15.93 -3.38 -27.87
C ILE A 159 15.45 -3.77 -26.47
N ILE A 160 15.63 -2.89 -25.49
CA ILE A 160 15.24 -3.13 -24.10
C ILE A 160 13.73 -3.11 -23.95
N ILE A 161 13.04 -2.20 -24.64
CA ILE A 161 11.58 -2.20 -24.74
C ILE A 161 11.09 -3.54 -25.31
N ALA A 162 11.72 -4.08 -26.37
CA ALA A 162 11.39 -5.39 -26.92
C ALA A 162 11.60 -6.53 -25.91
N PHE A 163 12.69 -6.51 -25.15
CA PHE A 163 12.90 -7.46 -24.04
C PHE A 163 11.84 -7.33 -22.94
N ALA A 164 11.43 -6.11 -22.60
CA ALA A 164 10.37 -5.87 -21.61
C ALA A 164 9.01 -6.40 -22.10
N PHE A 165 8.68 -6.23 -23.39
CA PHE A 165 7.50 -6.86 -24.00
C PHE A 165 7.56 -8.39 -23.92
N ALA A 166 8.71 -8.99 -24.26
CA ALA A 166 8.90 -10.43 -24.18
C ALA A 166 8.79 -10.94 -22.74
N ALA A 167 9.39 -10.23 -21.78
CA ALA A 167 9.32 -10.54 -20.36
C ALA A 167 7.89 -10.47 -19.82
N LEU A 168 7.14 -9.42 -20.17
CA LEU A 168 5.75 -9.26 -19.76
C LEU A 168 4.88 -10.37 -20.38
N GLY A 169 5.03 -10.64 -21.69
CA GLY A 169 4.30 -11.71 -22.38
C GLY A 169 4.57 -13.10 -21.79
N PHE A 170 5.81 -13.38 -21.37
CA PHE A 170 6.18 -14.63 -20.70
C PHE A 170 5.62 -14.71 -19.27
N ALA A 171 5.61 -13.60 -18.54
CA ALA A 171 5.20 -13.57 -17.13
C ALA A 171 3.68 -13.58 -16.94
N LEU A 172 2.90 -13.19 -17.96
CA LEU A 172 1.44 -13.26 -17.95
C LEU A 172 0.96 -14.71 -17.70
N PRO A 173 0.04 -14.93 -16.73
CA PRO A 173 -0.36 -16.26 -16.33
C PRO A 173 -1.00 -17.08 -17.46
N LYS A 174 -1.00 -18.41 -17.30
CA LYS A 174 -1.71 -19.33 -18.19
C LYS A 174 -3.20 -19.32 -17.84
N CYS A 175 -4.04 -19.70 -18.79
CA CYS A 175 -5.49 -19.45 -18.81
C CYS A 175 -6.31 -20.23 -17.75
N ASP A 176 -5.67 -20.79 -16.72
CA ASP A 176 -6.28 -21.74 -15.81
C ASP A 176 -6.39 -21.15 -14.39
N GLU A 177 -7.64 -21.13 -13.93
CA GLU A 177 -8.09 -21.11 -12.53
C GLU A 177 -7.51 -20.01 -11.64
N VAL A 178 -7.93 -18.76 -11.86
CA VAL A 178 -7.97 -17.81 -10.75
C VAL A 178 -9.23 -18.15 -9.92
N PRO A 179 -9.10 -18.69 -8.69
CA PRO A 179 -10.26 -18.97 -7.86
C PRO A 179 -10.97 -17.65 -7.58
N ARG A 180 -12.18 -17.50 -8.12
CA ARG A 180 -13.09 -16.44 -7.68
C ARG A 180 -13.39 -16.73 -6.21
N VAL A 181 -12.91 -15.86 -5.32
CA VAL A 181 -13.32 -15.90 -3.92
C VAL A 181 -14.84 -15.81 -3.89
N THR A 182 -15.48 -16.87 -3.40
CA THR A 182 -16.93 -17.01 -3.34
C THR A 182 -17.51 -15.92 -2.44
N GLU A 183 -18.60 -15.30 -2.88
CA GLU A 183 -19.32 -14.23 -2.17
C GLU A 183 -19.77 -14.69 -0.76
N ASN A 184 -18.98 -14.37 0.27
CA ASN A 184 -19.48 -14.38 1.64
C ASN A 184 -20.06 -13.01 1.97
N ASN A 185 -21.38 -12.88 1.79
CA ASN A 185 -22.18 -11.66 1.93
C ASN A 185 -22.27 -11.07 3.36
N THR A 186 -21.55 -11.60 4.35
CA THR A 186 -21.73 -11.24 5.76
C THR A 186 -20.94 -10.01 6.22
N ASP A 187 -20.03 -9.44 5.41
CA ASP A 187 -19.13 -8.34 5.85
C ASP A 187 -19.10 -7.10 4.90
N ASN A 188 -20.07 -6.99 3.98
CA ASN A 188 -20.10 -5.94 2.94
C ASN A 188 -20.08 -4.50 3.51
N GLY A 189 -20.70 -4.28 4.67
CA GLY A 189 -20.72 -2.95 5.32
C GLY A 189 -19.35 -2.49 5.82
N ASN A 190 -18.50 -3.42 6.25
CA ASN A 190 -17.14 -3.14 6.71
C ASN A 190 -16.19 -2.88 5.53
N ILE A 191 -16.38 -3.62 4.43
CA ILE A 191 -15.56 -3.51 3.22
C ILE A 191 -15.81 -2.17 2.51
N ASN A 192 -17.07 -1.73 2.38
CA ASN A 192 -17.39 -0.45 1.75
C ASN A 192 -16.79 0.73 2.53
N LYS A 193 -16.82 0.69 3.87
CA LYS A 193 -16.15 1.71 4.70
C LYS A 193 -14.64 1.75 4.44
N LYS A 194 -13.98 0.59 4.40
CA LYS A 194 -12.54 0.49 4.09
C LYS A 194 -12.20 1.01 2.69
N LEU A 195 -13.04 0.73 1.70
CA LEU A 195 -12.88 1.23 0.34
C LEU A 195 -12.97 2.76 0.27
N ILE A 196 -14.00 3.34 0.90
CA ILE A 196 -14.16 4.80 0.97
C ILE A 196 -12.93 5.42 1.65
N CYS A 197 -12.50 4.87 2.78
CA CYS A 197 -11.30 5.35 3.47
C CYS A 197 -10.05 5.27 2.58
N ALA A 198 -9.83 4.13 1.90
CA ALA A 198 -8.70 3.95 1.00
C ALA A 198 -8.70 4.93 -0.18
N VAL A 199 -9.87 5.18 -0.78
CA VAL A 199 -10.04 6.15 -1.88
C VAL A 199 -9.78 7.57 -1.40
N THR A 200 -10.29 7.95 -0.23
CA THR A 200 -10.07 9.28 0.36
C THR A 200 -8.59 9.50 0.68
N ILE A 201 -7.92 8.50 1.28
CA ILE A 201 -6.48 8.59 1.59
C ILE A 201 -5.65 8.64 0.31
N ALA A 202 -5.91 7.77 -0.66
CA ALA A 202 -5.20 7.80 -1.95
C ALA A 202 -5.36 9.17 -2.65
N SER A 203 -6.58 9.70 -2.72
CA SER A 203 -6.87 11.01 -3.32
C SER A 203 -6.10 12.13 -2.62
N GLY A 204 -6.06 12.13 -1.29
CA GLY A 204 -5.33 13.15 -0.52
C GLY A 204 -3.81 13.07 -0.72
N LEU A 205 -3.24 11.87 -0.76
CA LEU A 205 -1.80 11.67 -1.04
C LEU A 205 -1.41 12.12 -2.44
N ILE A 206 -2.26 11.85 -3.44
CA ILE A 206 -2.03 12.31 -4.81
C ILE A 206 -2.17 13.84 -4.89
N PHE A 207 -3.14 14.42 -4.18
CA PHE A 207 -3.35 15.86 -4.12
C PHE A 207 -2.10 16.62 -3.63
N PHE A 208 -1.41 16.15 -2.59
CA PHE A 208 -0.20 16.80 -2.08
C PHE A 208 0.92 16.93 -3.12
N ASN A 209 1.04 15.95 -4.02
CA ASN A 209 2.05 15.93 -5.07
C ASN A 209 1.61 16.69 -6.34
N SER A 210 0.30 16.91 -6.50
CA SER A 210 -0.27 17.43 -7.75
C SER A 210 0.13 18.88 -8.04
N PHE A 211 0.32 19.70 -7.01
CA PHE A 211 0.79 21.09 -7.18
C PHE A 211 2.16 21.11 -7.85
N PHE A 212 3.12 20.41 -7.27
CA PHE A 212 4.49 20.38 -7.78
C PHE A 212 4.60 19.62 -9.11
N ASN A 213 3.83 18.55 -9.29
CA ASN A 213 3.72 17.85 -10.57
C ASN A 213 3.31 18.79 -11.70
N GLY A 214 2.24 19.57 -11.51
CA GLY A 214 1.77 20.54 -12.49
C GLY A 214 2.75 21.70 -12.70
N TYR A 215 3.42 22.14 -11.63
CA TYR A 215 4.45 23.19 -11.70
C TYR A 215 5.64 22.75 -12.56
N ILE A 216 6.20 21.57 -12.29
CA ILE A 216 7.31 21.01 -13.07
C ILE A 216 6.90 20.77 -14.53
N HIS A 217 5.73 20.18 -14.76
CA HIS A 217 5.25 19.93 -16.12
C HIS A 217 5.14 21.22 -16.94
N HIS A 218 4.60 22.29 -16.34
CA HIS A 218 4.52 23.60 -16.99
C HIS A 218 5.91 24.17 -17.33
N LEU A 219 6.84 24.07 -16.38
CA LEU A 219 8.23 24.51 -16.58
C LEU A 219 8.96 23.70 -17.67
N GLN A 220 8.70 22.40 -17.78
CA GLN A 220 9.26 21.57 -18.85
C GLN A 220 8.80 21.99 -20.23
N ILE A 221 7.50 22.29 -20.39
CA ILE A 221 6.94 22.80 -21.65
C ILE A 221 7.56 24.16 -21.99
N GLN A 222 7.65 25.09 -21.01
CA GLN A 222 8.23 26.42 -21.26
C GLN A 222 9.71 26.38 -21.64
N SER A 223 10.45 25.41 -21.11
CA SER A 223 11.88 25.22 -21.40
C SER A 223 12.14 24.30 -22.60
N ASN A 224 11.11 23.94 -23.38
CA ASN A 224 11.19 22.97 -24.49
C ASN A 224 11.87 21.65 -24.10
N PHE A 225 11.76 21.23 -22.83
CA PHE A 225 12.42 20.06 -22.26
C PHE A 225 13.97 20.09 -22.34
N GLU A 226 14.60 21.24 -22.62
CA GLU A 226 16.06 21.36 -22.75
C GLU A 226 16.75 21.79 -21.45
N GLN A 227 16.15 22.69 -20.68
CA GLN A 227 16.79 23.27 -19.47
C GLN A 227 16.34 22.60 -18.17
N ILE A 228 15.11 22.07 -18.13
CA ILE A 228 14.52 21.50 -16.91
C ILE A 228 14.33 20.00 -17.10
N ASP A 229 15.31 19.24 -16.62
CA ASP A 229 15.29 17.79 -16.69
C ASP A 229 14.61 17.18 -15.47
N ALA A 230 13.30 16.96 -15.55
CA ALA A 230 12.60 16.19 -14.52
C ALA A 230 13.09 14.75 -14.42
N TYR A 231 13.77 14.21 -15.43
CA TYR A 231 14.24 12.83 -15.50
C TYR A 231 15.67 12.65 -14.97
N ALA A 232 16.25 13.71 -14.41
CA ALA A 232 17.56 13.72 -13.78
C ALA A 232 17.68 12.78 -12.56
N TRP A 233 18.87 12.76 -11.96
CA TRP A 233 19.22 11.87 -10.84
C TRP A 233 18.25 11.82 -9.64
N PRO A 234 17.46 12.88 -9.28
CA PRO A 234 16.49 12.76 -8.19
C PRO A 234 15.45 11.65 -8.40
N ARG A 235 15.19 11.26 -9.65
CA ARG A 235 14.30 10.15 -9.99
C ARG A 235 14.73 8.83 -9.35
N LEU A 236 16.03 8.65 -9.09
CA LEU A 236 16.55 7.47 -8.39
C LEU A 236 16.00 7.35 -6.95
N MET A 237 15.49 8.44 -6.35
CA MET A 237 14.85 8.39 -5.03
C MET A 237 13.58 7.51 -5.03
N LEU A 238 12.96 7.25 -6.19
CA LEU A 238 11.86 6.28 -6.30
C LEU A 238 12.28 4.89 -5.80
N VAL A 239 13.51 4.46 -6.11
CA VAL A 239 14.00 3.10 -5.85
C VAL A 239 14.02 2.75 -4.35
N PRO A 240 14.74 3.49 -3.47
CA PRO A 240 14.75 3.17 -2.05
C PRO A 240 13.35 3.28 -1.43
N VAL A 241 12.49 4.18 -1.90
CA VAL A 241 11.13 4.35 -1.38
C VAL A 241 10.28 3.14 -1.70
N TYR A 242 10.27 2.67 -2.94
CA TYR A 242 9.53 1.46 -3.31
C TYR A 242 10.03 0.23 -2.55
N ILE A 243 11.32 0.11 -2.28
CA ILE A 243 11.87 -0.99 -1.48
C ILE A 243 11.39 -0.89 -0.03
N VAL A 244 11.49 0.28 0.61
CA VAL A 244 11.06 0.48 2.00
C VAL A 244 9.55 0.27 2.14
N PHE A 245 8.74 0.87 1.28
CA PHE A 245 7.29 0.67 1.28
C PHE A 245 6.90 -0.76 0.92
N GLY A 246 7.68 -1.42 0.06
CA GLY A 246 7.50 -2.83 -0.22
C GLY A 246 7.71 -3.69 1.03
N LEU A 247 8.78 -3.45 1.79
CA LEU A 247 9.02 -4.12 3.06
C LEU A 247 7.91 -3.81 4.08
N LEU A 248 7.51 -2.55 4.23
CA LEU A 248 6.40 -2.15 5.11
C LEU A 248 5.06 -2.79 4.71
N GLY A 249 4.87 -3.04 3.40
CA GLY A 249 3.69 -3.70 2.86
C GLY A 249 3.54 -5.14 3.31
N ASP A 250 4.65 -5.81 3.60
CA ASP A 250 4.67 -7.19 4.08
C ASP A 250 4.62 -7.28 5.60
N VAL A 251 5.08 -6.24 6.31
CA VAL A 251 5.00 -6.19 7.77
C VAL A 251 3.54 -6.08 8.22
N LYS A 252 3.12 -7.04 9.07
CA LYS A 252 1.76 -7.10 9.66
C LYS A 252 0.64 -6.95 8.62
N HIS A 253 0.83 -7.49 7.40
CA HIS A 253 -0.10 -7.37 6.27
C HIS A 253 -0.36 -5.94 5.81
N GLY A 254 0.68 -5.11 5.77
CA GLY A 254 0.62 -3.76 5.21
C GLY A 254 -0.09 -2.75 6.11
N LYS A 255 -0.28 -3.09 7.39
CA LYS A 255 -0.98 -2.21 8.33
C LYS A 255 -0.27 -0.89 8.55
N TYR A 256 1.05 -0.78 8.39
CA TYR A 256 1.77 0.50 8.56
C TYR A 256 1.73 1.41 7.33
N ILE A 257 1.28 0.90 6.18
CA ILE A 257 1.27 1.64 4.92
C ILE A 257 0.49 2.97 5.01
N PRO A 258 -0.73 3.03 5.58
CA PRO A 258 -1.48 4.28 5.67
C PRO A 258 -0.75 5.39 6.44
N ILE A 259 -0.22 5.09 7.63
CA ILE A 259 0.53 6.09 8.41
C ILE A 259 1.84 6.46 7.73
N ALA A 260 2.60 5.48 7.24
CA ALA A 260 3.86 5.77 6.57
C ALA A 260 3.65 6.69 5.36
N SER A 261 2.62 6.43 4.54
CA SER A 261 2.26 7.29 3.42
C SER A 261 1.76 8.66 3.86
N LEU A 262 0.97 8.77 4.94
CA LEU A 262 0.57 10.07 5.49
C LEU A 262 1.78 10.88 5.95
N CYS A 263 2.71 10.28 6.69
CA CYS A 263 3.95 10.94 7.13
C CYS A 263 4.74 11.46 5.93
N MET A 264 4.91 10.64 4.89
CA MET A 264 5.57 11.09 3.65
C MET A 264 4.78 12.21 2.97
N GLY A 265 3.45 12.12 2.89
CA GLY A 265 2.58 13.17 2.37
C GLY A 265 2.71 14.49 3.12
N LEU A 266 2.84 14.46 4.45
CA LEU A 266 3.08 15.68 5.25
C LEU A 266 4.42 16.33 4.92
N VAL A 267 5.46 15.54 4.63
CA VAL A 267 6.76 16.08 4.19
C VAL A 267 6.65 16.74 2.82
N THR A 268 5.81 16.21 1.91
CA THR A 268 5.60 16.81 0.57
C THR A 268 4.92 18.19 0.61
N LEU A 269 4.35 18.60 1.75
CA LEU A 269 3.83 19.97 1.92
C LEU A 269 4.91 21.04 1.78
N LEU A 270 6.17 20.67 1.98
CA LEU A 270 7.31 21.56 1.75
C LEU A 270 7.43 21.98 0.28
N HIS A 271 6.78 21.29 -0.66
CA HIS A 271 6.79 21.65 -2.07
C HIS A 271 6.43 23.11 -2.30
N SER A 272 5.33 23.59 -1.71
CA SER A 272 4.85 24.96 -1.94
C SER A 272 5.84 26.01 -1.43
N VAL A 273 6.55 25.72 -0.32
CA VAL A 273 7.53 26.65 0.27
C VAL A 273 8.86 26.63 -0.49
N LEU A 274 9.34 25.43 -0.85
CA LEU A 274 10.63 25.28 -1.53
C LEU A 274 10.61 25.73 -2.99
N THR A 275 9.44 25.87 -3.59
CA THR A 275 9.28 26.32 -4.98
C THR A 275 9.75 27.77 -5.18
N GLU A 276 9.73 28.60 -4.13
CA GLU A 276 10.17 30.00 -4.21
C GLU A 276 11.71 30.16 -4.26
N SER A 277 12.47 29.09 -3.99
CA SER A 277 13.93 29.11 -3.97
C SER A 277 14.53 28.32 -5.12
N GLU A 278 15.22 29.01 -6.02
CA GLU A 278 15.94 28.36 -7.14
C GLU A 278 17.00 27.36 -6.64
N THR A 279 17.65 27.67 -5.51
CA THR A 279 18.66 26.79 -4.90
C THR A 279 18.08 25.50 -4.32
N ALA A 280 16.78 25.47 -4.04
CA ALA A 280 16.09 24.31 -3.46
C ALA A 280 15.51 23.35 -4.51
N TYR A 281 15.65 23.64 -5.81
CA TYR A 281 15.07 22.84 -6.88
C TYR A 281 15.36 21.33 -6.76
N TRP A 282 16.63 20.96 -6.57
CA TRP A 282 17.05 19.55 -6.48
C TRP A 282 16.50 18.84 -5.24
N ILE A 283 16.43 19.54 -4.10
CA ILE A 283 15.84 19.03 -2.87
C ILE A 283 14.34 18.81 -3.08
N ASN A 284 13.68 19.78 -3.72
CA ASN A 284 12.26 19.73 -4.02
C ASN A 284 11.91 18.57 -4.96
N MET A 285 12.76 18.32 -5.97
CA MET A 285 12.66 17.15 -6.85
C MET A 285 12.85 15.82 -6.12
N CYS A 286 13.78 15.73 -5.16
CA CYS A 286 13.92 14.51 -4.35
C CYS A 286 12.64 14.25 -3.54
N LEU A 287 12.13 15.29 -2.85
CA LEU A 287 10.88 15.22 -2.09
C LEU A 287 9.69 14.80 -2.96
N PHE A 288 9.66 15.26 -4.20
CA PHE A 288 8.58 14.97 -5.13
C PHE A 288 8.54 13.49 -5.50
N TYR A 289 9.71 12.92 -5.79
CA TYR A 289 9.83 11.50 -6.05
C TYR A 289 9.56 10.64 -4.81
N PHE A 290 9.93 11.10 -3.62
CA PHE A 290 9.50 10.49 -2.36
C PHE A 290 7.97 10.42 -2.25
N GLY A 291 7.31 11.55 -2.52
CA GLY A 291 5.87 11.69 -2.48
C GLY A 291 5.14 10.78 -3.45
N ILE A 292 5.50 10.82 -4.75
CA ILE A 292 4.89 9.97 -5.78
C ILE A 292 5.08 8.48 -5.47
N ALA A 293 6.30 8.03 -5.11
CA ALA A 293 6.51 6.63 -4.80
C ALA A 293 5.71 6.16 -3.57
N SER A 294 5.59 7.01 -2.54
CA SER A 294 4.81 6.70 -1.33
C SER A 294 3.31 6.59 -1.62
N ALA A 295 2.75 7.49 -2.45
CA ALA A 295 1.36 7.46 -2.88
C ALA A 295 1.08 6.24 -3.78
N ALA A 296 1.98 5.97 -4.73
CA ALA A 296 1.89 4.81 -5.61
C ALA A 296 1.95 3.48 -4.87
N SER A 297 2.82 3.39 -3.86
CA SER A 297 2.92 2.22 -2.99
C SER A 297 1.66 2.04 -2.13
N TYR A 298 1.12 3.14 -1.58
CA TYR A 298 -0.13 3.13 -0.82
C TYR A 298 -1.25 2.49 -1.62
N PHE A 299 -1.59 3.09 -2.76
CA PHE A 299 -2.76 2.65 -3.50
C PHE A 299 -2.54 1.25 -4.10
N SER A 300 -1.31 0.89 -4.50
CA SER A 300 -1.05 -0.44 -5.04
C SER A 300 -1.26 -1.51 -3.97
N ILE A 301 -0.61 -1.41 -2.81
CA ILE A 301 -0.72 -2.43 -1.75
C ILE A 301 -2.13 -2.46 -1.15
N VAL A 302 -2.69 -1.30 -0.80
CA VAL A 302 -3.99 -1.24 -0.11
C VAL A 302 -5.12 -1.72 -1.01
N PHE A 303 -5.17 -1.29 -2.28
CA PHE A 303 -6.22 -1.77 -3.18
C PHE A 303 -6.04 -3.23 -3.56
N TRP A 304 -4.81 -3.73 -3.73
CA TRP A 304 -4.60 -5.18 -3.96
C TRP A 304 -5.07 -6.04 -2.79
N ASN A 305 -4.91 -5.56 -1.55
CA ASN A 305 -5.37 -6.28 -0.36
C ASN A 305 -6.89 -6.25 -0.14
N ILE A 306 -7.58 -5.23 -0.67
CA ILE A 306 -9.03 -5.06 -0.52
C ILE A 306 -9.77 -5.65 -1.72
N ALA A 307 -9.28 -5.49 -2.95
CA ALA A 307 -9.95 -5.87 -4.19
C ALA A 307 -10.51 -7.30 -4.21
N PRO A 308 -9.77 -8.35 -3.78
CA PRO A 308 -10.26 -9.74 -3.73
C PRO A 308 -11.49 -9.97 -2.86
N LYS A 309 -11.75 -9.06 -1.91
CA LYS A 309 -12.89 -9.12 -0.97
C LYS A 309 -14.10 -8.36 -1.51
N THR A 310 -13.99 -7.73 -2.68
CA THR A 310 -15.05 -6.92 -3.26
C THR A 310 -15.81 -7.67 -4.35
N ARG A 311 -16.97 -7.12 -4.75
CA ARG A 311 -17.76 -7.65 -5.86
C ARG A 311 -17.09 -7.49 -7.23
N PHE A 312 -16.20 -6.51 -7.38
CA PHE A 312 -15.53 -6.17 -8.65
C PHE A 312 -14.00 -6.08 -8.43
N PRO A 313 -13.33 -7.20 -8.12
CA PRO A 313 -11.89 -7.21 -7.85
C PRO A 313 -11.08 -6.64 -9.01
N GLU A 314 -11.54 -6.85 -10.25
CA GLU A 314 -10.88 -6.36 -11.47
C GLU A 314 -10.83 -4.84 -11.52
N LEU A 315 -11.90 -4.18 -11.07
CA LEU A 315 -11.99 -2.73 -11.05
C LEU A 315 -11.17 -2.17 -9.89
N TRP A 316 -11.41 -2.68 -8.69
CA TRP A 316 -10.81 -2.16 -7.47
C TRP A 316 -9.29 -2.31 -7.45
N ALA A 317 -8.73 -3.35 -8.08
CA ALA A 317 -7.29 -3.55 -8.13
C ALA A 317 -6.53 -2.39 -8.79
N SER A 318 -7.13 -1.72 -9.79
CA SER A 318 -6.49 -0.63 -10.52
C SER A 318 -7.02 0.77 -10.17
N VAL A 319 -7.97 0.89 -9.23
CA VAL A 319 -8.61 2.18 -8.86
C VAL A 319 -7.58 3.25 -8.47
N GLY A 320 -6.51 2.89 -7.78
CA GLY A 320 -5.45 3.82 -7.42
C GLY A 320 -4.84 4.55 -8.63
N ARG A 321 -4.58 3.81 -9.72
CA ARG A 321 -4.09 4.38 -10.98
C ARG A 321 -5.14 5.21 -11.70
N THR A 322 -6.41 4.80 -11.63
CA THR A 322 -7.51 5.58 -12.20
C THR A 322 -7.67 6.92 -11.49
N ILE A 323 -7.59 6.95 -10.15
CA ILE A 323 -7.67 8.19 -9.35
C ILE A 323 -6.48 9.11 -9.67
N ASP A 324 -5.28 8.55 -9.79
CA ASP A 324 -4.06 9.28 -10.16
C ASP A 324 -4.21 9.94 -11.54
N ALA A 325 -4.54 9.16 -12.57
CA ALA A 325 -4.79 9.70 -13.92
C ALA A 325 -5.93 10.74 -13.95
N LEU A 326 -7.00 10.51 -13.17
CA LEU A 326 -8.14 11.43 -13.09
C LEU A 326 -7.74 12.75 -12.41
N SER A 327 -6.94 12.70 -11.35
CA SER A 327 -6.44 13.89 -10.66
C SER A 327 -5.59 14.76 -11.57
N VAL A 328 -4.77 14.16 -12.43
CA VAL A 328 -3.97 14.89 -13.44
C VAL A 328 -4.87 15.69 -14.36
N ILE A 329 -5.96 15.08 -14.86
CA ILE A 329 -6.93 15.75 -15.74
C ILE A 329 -7.66 16.86 -14.97
N ILE A 330 -8.26 16.54 -13.82
CA ILE A 330 -9.08 17.50 -13.07
C ILE A 330 -8.24 18.69 -12.59
N LEU A 331 -7.11 18.43 -11.94
CA LEU A 331 -6.27 19.49 -11.37
C LEU A 331 -5.52 20.28 -12.44
N GLY A 332 -5.18 19.64 -13.57
CA GLY A 332 -4.65 20.32 -14.76
C GLY A 332 -5.67 21.30 -15.35
N LEU A 333 -6.92 20.87 -15.56
CA LEU A 333 -8.00 21.72 -16.06
C LEU A 333 -8.35 22.87 -15.10
N LEU A 334 -8.23 22.64 -13.80
CA LEU A 334 -8.40 23.67 -12.76
C LEU A 334 -7.20 24.61 -12.62
N LYS A 335 -6.13 24.41 -13.40
CA LYS A 335 -4.86 25.16 -13.31
C LYS A 335 -4.32 25.20 -11.88
N PHE A 336 -4.37 24.07 -11.20
CA PHE A 336 -4.00 23.96 -9.78
C PHE A 336 -2.57 24.43 -9.49
N SER A 337 -1.64 24.21 -10.43
CA SER A 337 -0.25 24.68 -10.34
C SER A 337 -0.08 26.20 -10.44
N SER A 338 -1.10 26.93 -10.88
CA SER A 338 -1.08 28.40 -10.99
C SER A 338 -1.68 29.10 -9.76
N LEU A 339 -2.15 28.34 -8.76
CA LEU A 339 -2.70 28.93 -7.54
C LEU A 339 -1.60 29.58 -6.68
N PRO A 340 -1.91 30.67 -5.95
CA PRO A 340 -0.98 31.25 -4.99
C PRO A 340 -0.56 30.25 -3.91
N THR A 341 0.70 30.32 -3.47
CA THR A 341 1.28 29.44 -2.42
C THR A 341 0.39 29.35 -1.18
N ALA A 342 -0.17 30.47 -0.72
CA ALA A 342 -1.04 30.53 0.45
C ALA A 342 -2.35 29.74 0.27
N ALA A 343 -2.94 29.75 -0.93
CA ALA A 343 -4.16 29.00 -1.24
C ALA A 343 -3.88 27.49 -1.27
N VAL A 344 -2.76 27.09 -1.87
CA VAL A 344 -2.32 25.68 -1.91
C VAL A 344 -2.05 25.15 -0.50
N LEU A 345 -1.38 25.95 0.34
CA LEU A 345 -1.14 25.59 1.73
C LEU A 345 -2.45 25.42 2.53
N ALA A 346 -3.41 26.35 2.36
CA ALA A 346 -4.71 26.26 3.01
C ALA A 346 -5.51 25.01 2.60
N LEU A 347 -5.51 24.68 1.30
CA LEU A 347 -6.14 23.46 0.78
C LEU A 347 -5.46 22.20 1.32
N ASN A 348 -4.13 22.18 1.38
CA ASN A 348 -3.38 21.08 1.96
C ASN A 348 -3.74 20.86 3.44
N ILE A 349 -3.84 21.93 4.25
CA ILE A 349 -4.27 21.83 5.66
C ILE A 349 -5.67 21.21 5.77
N ALA A 350 -6.60 21.64 4.91
CA ALA A 350 -7.95 21.06 4.89
C ALA A 350 -7.93 19.57 4.52
N VAL A 351 -7.13 19.17 3.53
CA VAL A 351 -6.96 17.77 3.13
C VAL A 351 -6.37 16.94 4.27
N ILE A 352 -5.34 17.44 4.97
CA ILE A 352 -4.75 16.76 6.13
C ILE A 352 -5.81 16.49 7.20
N ALA A 353 -6.64 17.48 7.52
CA ALA A 353 -7.72 17.31 8.50
C ALA A 353 -8.67 16.17 8.08
N VAL A 354 -9.08 16.15 6.80
CA VAL A 354 -9.92 15.09 6.24
C VAL A 354 -9.23 13.72 6.32
N LEU A 355 -7.93 13.64 6.03
CA LEU A 355 -7.15 12.40 6.11
C LEU A 355 -7.06 11.87 7.55
N ILE A 356 -6.75 12.73 8.51
CA ILE A 356 -6.67 12.36 9.94
C ILE A 356 -8.03 11.86 10.43
N ILE A 357 -9.12 12.56 10.11
CA ILE A 357 -10.47 12.15 10.48
C ILE A 357 -10.80 10.79 9.85
N THR A 358 -10.48 10.59 8.58
CA THR A 358 -10.72 9.33 7.85
C THR A 358 -9.98 8.17 8.51
N MET A 359 -8.70 8.35 8.83
CA MET A 359 -7.88 7.33 9.49
C MET A 359 -8.35 7.04 10.92
N ALA A 360 -8.84 8.04 11.65
CA ALA A 360 -9.46 7.85 12.96
C ALA A 360 -10.74 7.02 12.87
N ILE A 361 -11.61 7.29 11.91
CA ILE A 361 -12.84 6.51 11.65
C ILE A 361 -12.51 5.07 11.26
N ASN A 362 -11.45 4.86 10.48
CA ASN A 362 -11.01 3.53 10.05
C ASN A 362 -10.31 2.72 11.17
N ASN A 363 -10.17 3.29 12.38
CA ASN A 363 -9.41 2.72 13.50
C ASN A 363 -7.93 2.42 13.19
N ASP A 364 -7.35 3.09 12.19
CA ASP A 364 -5.95 2.92 11.85
C ASP A 364 -5.10 3.30 13.08
N PHE A 365 -5.33 4.48 13.68
CA PHE A 365 -4.63 4.92 14.89
C PHE A 365 -4.74 3.98 16.09
N ASN A 366 -5.90 3.34 16.29
CA ASN A 366 -6.13 2.43 17.41
C ASN A 366 -5.29 1.16 17.33
N PHE A 367 -5.02 0.66 16.11
CA PHE A 367 -4.11 -0.47 15.91
C PHE A 367 -2.70 -0.12 16.40
N TYR A 368 -2.19 1.07 16.07
CA TYR A 368 -0.83 1.46 16.45
C TYR A 368 -0.73 1.91 17.92
N MET A 369 -1.73 2.62 18.44
CA MET A 369 -1.77 3.02 19.85
C MET A 369 -1.68 1.80 20.77
N ARG A 370 -2.35 0.69 20.42
CA ARG A 370 -2.28 -0.59 21.14
C ARG A 370 -0.91 -1.28 21.07
N GLU A 371 -0.05 -0.88 20.14
CA GLU A 371 1.28 -1.47 19.95
C GLU A 371 2.40 -0.58 20.50
N ILE A 372 2.22 0.74 20.44
CA ILE A 372 3.12 1.75 21.03
C ILE A 372 2.95 1.82 22.55
N THR A 373 1.73 1.63 23.05
CA THR A 373 1.56 1.21 24.44
C THR A 373 1.76 -0.30 24.46
N PRO A 374 2.85 -0.84 25.04
CA PRO A 374 2.80 -2.22 25.50
C PRO A 374 1.55 -2.24 26.35
N SER A 375 0.56 -3.03 25.94
CA SER A 375 -0.48 -3.34 26.89
C SER A 375 0.28 -3.97 28.05
N GLU A 376 0.33 -3.27 29.18
CA GLU A 376 0.24 -3.94 30.47
C GLU A 376 -1.08 -4.71 30.40
N THR A 377 -1.09 -5.83 29.67
CA THR A 377 -2.16 -6.81 29.79
C THR A 377 -1.86 -7.43 31.14
N LYS A 378 -2.18 -6.71 32.21
CA LYS A 378 -2.24 -7.28 33.55
C LYS A 378 -3.19 -8.45 33.39
N MET A 379 -2.62 -9.65 33.44
CA MET A 379 -3.38 -10.88 33.38
C MET A 379 -4.52 -10.73 34.37
N THR A 380 -5.74 -11.01 33.91
CA THR A 380 -6.90 -10.83 34.77
C THR A 380 -6.72 -11.72 36.01
N SER A 381 -7.17 -11.26 37.18
CA SER A 381 -7.06 -12.02 38.43
C SER A 381 -7.62 -13.45 38.28
N GLU A 382 -8.64 -13.64 37.42
CA GLU A 382 -9.18 -14.97 37.11
C GLU A 382 -8.25 -15.87 36.28
N GLU A 383 -7.52 -15.32 35.30
CA GLU A 383 -6.53 -16.07 34.52
C GLU A 383 -5.33 -16.45 35.39
N ALA A 384 -4.85 -15.53 36.23
CA ALA A 384 -3.82 -15.79 37.23
C ALA A 384 -4.24 -16.93 38.17
N MET A 385 -5.51 -16.94 38.58
CA MET A 385 -6.07 -17.97 39.44
C MET A 385 -6.16 -19.34 38.75
N LYS A 386 -6.51 -19.38 37.45
CA LYS A 386 -6.50 -20.61 36.65
C LYS A 386 -5.08 -21.16 36.47
N ILE A 387 -4.09 -20.31 36.27
CA ILE A 387 -2.67 -20.71 36.18
C ILE A 387 -2.21 -21.29 37.52
N LEU A 388 -2.54 -20.62 38.63
CA LEU A 388 -2.23 -21.09 39.98
C LEU A 388 -2.86 -22.47 40.24
N GLN A 389 -4.12 -22.65 39.82
CA GLN A 389 -4.83 -23.93 39.92
C GLN A 389 -4.08 -25.07 39.24
N ARG A 390 -3.68 -24.85 37.98
CA ARG A 390 -3.01 -25.85 37.16
C ARG A 390 -1.59 -26.12 37.66
N ARG A 391 -0.85 -25.06 38.00
CA ARG A 391 0.56 -25.15 38.42
C ARG A 391 0.73 -25.96 39.70
N TYR A 392 -0.19 -25.85 40.64
CA TYR A 392 -0.11 -26.52 41.93
C TYR A 392 -1.17 -27.60 42.14
N SER A 393 -1.91 -27.97 41.10
CA SER A 393 -2.95 -28.99 41.13
C SER A 393 -3.93 -28.79 42.30
N LEU A 394 -4.45 -27.56 42.43
CA LEU A 394 -5.40 -27.19 43.48
C LEU A 394 -6.79 -27.72 43.12
N THR A 395 -7.42 -28.38 44.08
CA THR A 395 -8.81 -28.85 43.96
C THR A 395 -9.79 -27.68 43.94
N PRO A 396 -11.03 -27.85 43.42
CA PRO A 396 -12.04 -26.80 43.45
C PRO A 396 -12.31 -26.24 44.85
N SER A 397 -12.23 -27.07 45.90
CA SER A 397 -12.41 -26.64 47.30
C SER A 397 -11.22 -25.83 47.82
N GLU A 398 -9.99 -26.24 47.52
CA GLU A 398 -8.77 -25.46 47.84
C GLU A 398 -8.75 -24.13 47.08
N MET A 399 -9.27 -24.09 45.85
CA MET A 399 -9.33 -22.88 45.05
C MET A 399 -10.25 -21.81 45.63
N LYS A 400 -11.41 -22.21 46.17
CA LYS A 400 -12.32 -21.28 46.87
C LYS A 400 -11.64 -20.60 48.06
N VAL A 401 -10.91 -21.39 48.86
CA VAL A 401 -10.14 -20.89 50.00
C VAL A 401 -8.97 -20.00 49.53
N THR A 402 -8.27 -20.39 48.46
CA THR A 402 -7.18 -19.60 47.87
C THR A 402 -7.65 -18.22 47.40
N ARG A 403 -8.87 -18.14 46.86
CA ARG A 403 -9.50 -16.88 46.44
C ARG A 403 -9.72 -15.93 47.60
N GLU A 404 -10.33 -16.39 48.69
CA GLU A 404 -10.52 -15.55 49.88
C GLU A 404 -9.18 -15.17 50.53
N LEU A 405 -8.21 -16.09 50.58
CA LEU A 405 -6.87 -15.80 51.12
C LEU A 405 -6.12 -14.72 50.33
N LEU A 406 -6.35 -14.59 49.03
CA LEU A 406 -5.66 -13.63 48.17
C LEU A 406 -6.41 -12.31 47.98
N LEU A 407 -7.74 -12.30 48.11
CA LEU A 407 -8.58 -11.13 47.84
C LEU A 407 -8.94 -10.31 49.09
N THR A 408 -8.87 -10.90 50.28
CA THR A 408 -9.18 -10.22 51.54
C THR A 408 -7.98 -10.24 52.47
N ASP A 409 -8.03 -9.50 53.59
CA ASP A 409 -7.12 -9.69 54.73
C ASP A 409 -7.85 -10.26 55.96
N ASP A 410 -9.01 -10.88 55.72
CA ASP A 410 -9.91 -11.34 56.76
C ASP A 410 -9.30 -12.48 57.58
N LYS A 411 -9.79 -12.63 58.82
CA LYS A 411 -9.40 -13.75 59.69
C LYS A 411 -9.96 -15.06 59.14
N GLN A 412 -9.30 -16.17 59.42
CA GLN A 412 -9.76 -17.50 58.99
C GLN A 412 -11.17 -17.84 59.50
N SER A 413 -11.61 -17.26 60.62
CA SER A 413 -12.98 -17.38 61.14
C SER A 413 -14.01 -16.73 60.23
N GLU A 414 -13.71 -15.56 59.67
CA GLU A 414 -14.58 -14.79 58.77
C GLU A 414 -14.62 -15.43 57.38
N ILE A 415 -13.48 -15.95 56.89
CA ILE A 415 -13.41 -16.74 55.66
C ILE A 415 -14.25 -18.02 55.80
N ALA A 416 -14.20 -18.68 56.96
CA ALA A 416 -14.96 -19.89 57.23
C ALA A 416 -16.47 -19.62 57.23
N GLU A 417 -16.91 -18.52 57.85
CA GLU A 417 -18.31 -18.07 57.84
C GLU A 417 -18.79 -17.80 56.41
N ARG A 418 -18.02 -17.03 55.62
CA ARG A 418 -18.37 -16.71 54.23
C ARG A 418 -18.46 -17.92 53.31
N LEU A 419 -17.55 -18.88 53.49
CA LEU A 419 -17.55 -20.13 52.75
C LEU A 419 -18.51 -21.17 53.33
N SER A 420 -19.20 -20.87 54.44
CA SER A 420 -20.09 -21.79 55.17
C SER A 420 -19.43 -23.13 55.52
N ILE A 421 -18.17 -23.08 55.98
CA ILE A 421 -17.37 -24.23 56.41
C ILE A 421 -16.80 -24.02 57.81
N LYS A 422 -16.25 -25.07 58.43
CA LYS A 422 -15.60 -24.95 59.74
C LYS A 422 -14.24 -24.27 59.63
N VAL A 423 -13.83 -23.51 60.65
CA VAL A 423 -12.50 -22.87 60.71
C VAL A 423 -11.36 -23.89 60.55
N GLY A 424 -11.49 -25.06 61.18
CA GLY A 424 -10.53 -26.16 61.01
C GLY A 424 -10.41 -26.66 59.56
N THR A 425 -11.48 -26.56 58.77
CA THR A 425 -11.48 -26.89 57.33
C THR A 425 -10.72 -25.84 56.51
N VAL A 426 -10.86 -24.55 56.84
CA VAL A 426 -10.05 -23.47 56.24
C VAL A 426 -8.57 -23.66 56.56
N GLN A 427 -8.23 -23.98 57.82
CA GLN A 427 -6.85 -24.25 58.25
C GLN A 427 -6.24 -25.46 57.54
N PHE A 428 -7.01 -26.54 57.40
CA PHE A 428 -6.59 -27.72 56.66
C PHE A 428 -6.32 -27.41 55.18
N HIS A 429 -7.22 -26.67 54.50
CA HIS A 429 -7.02 -26.27 53.12
C HIS A 429 -5.85 -25.29 52.97
N ALA A 430 -5.73 -24.27 53.83
CA ALA A 430 -4.62 -23.33 53.81
C ALA A 430 -3.27 -24.04 53.96
N SER A 431 -3.16 -24.98 54.90
CA SER A 431 -1.94 -25.77 55.10
C SER A 431 -1.59 -26.61 53.87
N ASN A 432 -2.58 -27.21 53.22
CA ASN A 432 -2.38 -27.95 51.98
C ASN A 432 -1.99 -27.04 50.80
N ILE A 433 -2.59 -25.85 50.69
CA ILE A 433 -2.25 -24.85 49.68
C ILE A 433 -0.80 -24.39 49.85
N TYR A 434 -0.38 -24.07 51.08
CA TYR A 434 0.98 -23.68 51.41
C TYR A 434 1.99 -24.78 51.07
N ARG A 435 1.69 -26.03 51.48
CA ARG A 435 2.52 -27.19 51.13
C ARG A 435 2.63 -27.42 49.62
N LYS A 436 1.53 -27.28 48.87
CA LYS A 436 1.51 -27.49 47.40
C LYS A 436 2.19 -26.35 46.65
N SER A 437 2.05 -25.11 47.11
CA SER A 437 2.62 -23.92 46.47
C SER A 437 4.06 -23.62 46.86
N GLY A 438 4.55 -24.23 47.96
CA GLY A 438 5.83 -23.89 48.58
C GLY A 438 5.80 -22.56 49.36
N ALA A 439 4.62 -21.98 49.58
CA ALA A 439 4.47 -20.76 50.37
C ALA A 439 4.52 -21.08 51.87
N GLU A 440 5.25 -20.28 52.64
CA GLU A 440 5.33 -20.43 54.10
C GLU A 440 4.14 -19.80 54.83
N ASN A 441 3.52 -18.79 54.22
CA ASN A 441 2.40 -18.04 54.79
C ASN A 441 1.58 -17.33 53.69
N ARG A 442 0.49 -16.67 54.10
CA ARG A 442 -0.41 -15.91 53.21
C ARG A 442 0.35 -14.88 52.36
N ALA A 443 1.31 -14.17 52.94
CA ALA A 443 2.10 -13.16 52.24
C ALA A 443 3.04 -13.77 51.18
N ALA A 444 3.63 -14.94 51.45
CA ALA A 444 4.39 -15.70 50.47
C ALA A 444 3.50 -16.19 49.32
N LEU A 445 2.28 -16.66 49.61
CA LEU A 445 1.31 -17.05 48.59
C LEU A 445 0.87 -15.85 47.72
N ALA A 446 0.64 -14.68 48.33
CA ALA A 446 0.33 -13.45 47.61
C ALA A 446 1.48 -13.00 46.70
N ARG A 447 2.74 -13.13 47.15
CA ARG A 447 3.91 -12.87 46.29
C ARG A 447 4.00 -13.81 45.10
N ILE A 448 3.72 -15.11 45.28
CA ILE A 448 3.65 -16.07 44.17
C ILE A 448 2.57 -15.66 43.18
N PHE A 449 1.38 -15.29 43.67
CA PHE A 449 0.27 -14.84 42.83
C PHE A 449 0.59 -13.55 42.05
N ASN A 450 1.18 -12.55 42.71
CA ASN A 450 1.61 -11.32 42.05
C ASN A 450 2.73 -11.59 41.04
N SER A 451 3.66 -12.49 41.34
CA SER A 451 4.70 -12.89 40.37
C SER A 451 4.10 -13.59 39.14
N ILE A 452 2.96 -14.27 39.28
CA ILE A 452 2.24 -14.89 38.16
C ILE A 452 1.58 -13.81 37.31
N ILE A 453 1.04 -12.75 37.92
CA ILE A 453 0.50 -11.58 37.21
C ILE A 453 1.61 -10.82 36.47
N GLU A 454 2.80 -10.72 37.06
CA GLU A 454 3.93 -9.93 36.53
C GLU A 454 4.84 -10.69 35.53
N LYS A 455 5.05 -12.01 35.66
CA LYS A 455 6.05 -12.77 34.85
C LYS A 455 5.73 -12.98 33.36
N THR A 456 4.72 -12.33 32.80
CA THR A 456 4.54 -12.33 31.32
C THR A 456 5.42 -11.27 30.63
N ASP A 457 6.43 -10.74 31.33
CA ASP A 457 7.33 -9.69 30.83
C ASP A 457 8.74 -10.19 30.43
N ILE A 458 9.05 -11.49 30.57
CA ILE A 458 10.43 -12.01 30.37
C ILE A 458 10.52 -13.18 29.36
N GLN A 459 9.40 -13.61 28.77
CA GLN A 459 9.43 -14.63 27.70
C GLN A 459 8.49 -14.27 26.54
N THR A 460 8.79 -13.16 25.86
CA THR A 460 8.51 -12.98 24.43
C THR A 460 9.64 -12.16 23.83
#